data_AF-W1J6G0-F1
#
_entry.id   AF-W1J6G0-F1
#
_cell.length_a   1.000
_cell.length_b   1.000
_cell.length_c   1.000
_cell.angle_alpha   90.00
_cell.angle_beta   90.00
_cell.angle_gamma   90.00
#
_symmetry.space_group_name_H-M   'P 1'
#
loop_
_entity.id
_entity.type
_entity.pdbx_description
1 polymer ?
#
loop_
_entity_poly.entity_id
_entity_poly.type
_entity_poly.pdbx_seq_one_letter_code
_entity_poly.pdbx_strand_id
1 'polypeptide(L)'
;MSDYFYLNLEFLSKELDDIYVKEHLHENNYYFKSKEIKTKVVNLIVEAKNSGEIEFVDKALLFIFENTGCHEDLKVLNEINKSLFEAKILNDESLDKYLAEYSPLSRWL
;
A
#
# COMPACT_ATOMS: atom_id res chain seq x y z
N MET A 1 -0.61 -17.51 -12.60
CA MET A 1 -0.91 -16.07 -12.48
C MET A 1 -0.40 -15.55 -11.14
N SER A 2 -0.66 -16.24 -10.03
CA SER A 2 0.00 -16.06 -8.73
C SER A 2 1.46 -15.54 -8.80
N ASP A 3 2.42 -16.26 -9.40
CA ASP A 3 3.84 -15.83 -9.47
C ASP A 3 4.06 -14.40 -10.02
N TYR A 4 3.23 -13.95 -10.97
CA TYR A 4 3.31 -12.59 -11.51
C TYR A 4 3.04 -11.55 -10.42
N PHE A 5 1.98 -11.73 -9.64
CA PHE A 5 1.60 -10.78 -8.60
C PHE A 5 2.66 -10.70 -7.50
N TYR A 6 3.16 -11.84 -7.03
CA TYR A 6 4.18 -11.90 -5.99
C TYR A 6 5.51 -11.28 -6.44
N LEU A 7 5.96 -11.55 -7.67
CA LEU A 7 7.19 -10.96 -8.20
C LEU A 7 7.10 -9.43 -8.34
N ASN A 8 5.96 -8.92 -8.81
CA ASN A 8 5.76 -7.48 -8.90
C ASN A 8 5.70 -6.82 -7.51
N LEU A 9 5.04 -7.45 -6.53
CA LEU A 9 5.02 -6.94 -5.16
C LEU A 9 6.41 -6.94 -4.54
N GLU A 10 7.21 -7.98 -4.75
CA GLU A 10 8.60 -8.04 -4.27
C GLU A 10 9.46 -6.92 -4.89
N PHE A 11 9.31 -6.68 -6.19
CA PHE A 11 10.01 -5.60 -6.87
C PHE A 11 9.62 -4.22 -6.29
N LEU A 12 8.32 -3.95 -6.16
CA LEU A 12 7.80 -2.69 -5.61
C LEU A 12 8.18 -2.50 -4.14
N SER A 13 8.22 -3.58 -3.35
CA SER A 13 8.69 -3.56 -1.97
C SER A 13 10.14 -3.08 -1.89
N LYS A 14 11.02 -3.63 -2.74
CA LYS A 14 12.43 -3.22 -2.79
C LYS A 14 12.58 -1.77 -3.22
N GLU A 15 11.79 -1.32 -4.20
CA GLU A 15 11.78 0.10 -4.60
C GLU A 15 11.37 1.01 -3.43
N LEU A 16 10.37 0.61 -2.64
CA LEU A 16 9.90 1.39 -1.50
C LEU A 16 10.96 1.44 -0.38
N ASP A 17 11.55 0.30 -0.04
CA ASP A 17 12.65 0.21 0.94
C ASP A 17 13.83 1.11 0.55
N ASP A 18 14.20 1.09 -0.74
CA ASP A 18 15.27 1.93 -1.27
C ASP A 18 15.01 3.43 -1.08
N ILE A 19 13.74 3.85 -1.12
CA ILE A 19 13.37 5.24 -0.91
C ILE A 19 13.40 5.58 0.59
N TYR A 20 12.92 4.69 1.48
CA TYR A 20 13.03 4.89 2.93
C TYR A 20 14.49 5.03 3.38
N VAL A 21 15.38 4.16 2.89
CA VAL A 21 16.82 4.26 3.20
C VAL A 21 17.41 5.60 2.76
N LYS A 22 16.90 6.18 1.66
CA LYS A 22 17.40 7.42 1.05
C LYS A 22 16.58 8.66 1.43
N GLU A 23 15.59 8.53 2.33
CA GLU A 23 14.62 9.59 2.66
C GLU A 23 15.33 10.89 3.10
N HIS A 24 16.34 10.75 3.96
CA HIS A 24 17.16 11.85 4.48
C HIS A 24 17.95 12.63 3.41
N LEU A 25 18.08 12.10 2.18
CA LEU A 25 18.81 12.76 1.10
C LEU A 25 17.91 13.68 0.26
N HIS A 26 16.60 13.41 0.23
CA HIS A 26 15.68 14.09 -0.69
C HIS A 26 14.22 14.11 -0.18
N GLU A 27 13.94 14.85 0.91
CA GLU A 27 12.58 14.98 1.52
C GLU A 27 11.47 15.25 0.48
N ASN A 28 11.67 16.17 -0.46
CA ASN A 28 10.66 16.51 -1.47
C ASN A 28 10.37 15.41 -2.50
N ASN A 29 11.20 14.35 -2.59
CA ASN A 29 11.01 13.26 -3.55
C ASN A 29 10.34 12.03 -2.91
N TYR A 30 10.41 11.90 -1.58
CA TYR A 30 9.83 10.78 -0.85
C TYR A 30 8.33 10.64 -1.15
N TYR A 31 7.57 11.71 -0.91
CA TYR A 31 6.11 11.71 -1.08
C TYR A 31 5.68 11.24 -2.47
N PHE A 32 6.25 11.82 -3.53
CA PHE A 32 5.85 11.52 -4.90
C PHE A 32 6.19 10.08 -5.30
N LYS A 33 7.37 9.59 -4.92
CA LYS A 33 7.77 8.20 -5.23
C LYS A 33 7.01 7.17 -4.40
N SER A 34 6.82 7.42 -3.12
CA SER A 34 6.00 6.57 -2.24
C SER A 34 4.57 6.47 -2.80
N LYS A 35 3.99 7.60 -3.21
CA LYS A 35 2.70 7.62 -3.90
C LYS A 35 2.70 6.82 -5.19
N GLU A 36 3.70 6.98 -6.05
CA GLU A 36 3.80 6.24 -7.31
C GLU A 36 3.81 4.73 -7.07
N ILE A 37 4.67 4.25 -6.16
CA ILE A 37 4.81 2.83 -5.84
C ILE A 37 3.53 2.28 -5.22
N LYS A 38 2.98 2.94 -4.20
CA LYS A 38 1.75 2.49 -3.53
C LYS A 38 0.55 2.49 -4.50
N THR A 39 0.51 3.41 -5.47
CA THR A 39 -0.48 3.39 -6.56
C THR A 39 -0.33 2.13 -7.44
N LYS A 40 0.90 1.75 -7.80
CA LYS A 40 1.16 0.51 -8.57
C LYS A 40 0.71 -0.73 -7.77
N VAL A 41 0.96 -0.76 -6.46
CA VAL A 41 0.48 -1.86 -5.59
C VAL A 41 -1.05 -1.90 -5.53
N VAL A 42 -1.74 -0.77 -5.40
CA VAL A 42 -3.22 -0.71 -5.45
C VAL A 42 -3.76 -1.25 -6.77
N ASN A 43 -3.13 -0.92 -7.90
CA ASN A 43 -3.53 -1.46 -9.20
C ASN A 43 -3.35 -2.99 -9.25
N LEU A 44 -2.23 -3.52 -8.75
CA LEU A 44 -2.00 -4.97 -8.65
C LEU A 44 -3.04 -5.66 -7.78
N ILE A 45 -3.44 -5.04 -6.66
CA ILE A 45 -4.49 -5.56 -5.77
C ILE A 45 -5.83 -5.68 -6.51
N VAL A 46 -6.21 -4.65 -7.28
CA VAL A 46 -7.46 -4.66 -8.06
C VAL A 46 -7.41 -5.71 -9.17
N GLU A 47 -6.28 -5.83 -9.88
CA GLU A 47 -6.07 -6.86 -10.90
C GLU A 47 -6.13 -8.29 -10.32
N ALA A 48 -5.49 -8.51 -9.18
CA ALA A 48 -5.49 -9.79 -8.48
C ALA A 48 -6.90 -10.17 -8.02
N LYS A 49 -7.66 -9.22 -7.46
CA LYS A 49 -9.08 -9.45 -7.12
C LYS A 49 -9.89 -9.88 -8.33
N ASN A 50 -9.74 -9.19 -9.45
CA ASN A 50 -10.46 -9.52 -10.68
C ASN A 50 -10.05 -10.88 -11.26
N SER A 51 -8.85 -11.36 -10.91
CA SER A 51 -8.31 -12.67 -11.30
C SER A 51 -8.63 -13.77 -10.28
N GLY A 52 -9.26 -13.45 -9.15
CA GLY A 52 -9.62 -14.41 -8.09
C GLY A 52 -8.47 -14.77 -7.14
N GLU A 53 -7.36 -14.04 -7.16
CA GLU A 53 -6.15 -14.31 -6.36
C GLU A 53 -6.28 -13.66 -4.96
N ILE A 54 -7.23 -14.15 -4.15
CA ILE A 54 -7.62 -13.52 -2.86
C ILE A 54 -6.48 -13.50 -1.84
N GLU A 55 -5.68 -14.57 -1.73
CA GLU A 55 -4.55 -14.61 -0.80
C GLU A 55 -3.51 -13.51 -1.09
N PHE A 56 -3.30 -13.20 -2.37
CA PHE A 56 -2.43 -12.10 -2.75
C PHE A 56 -3.03 -10.74 -2.37
N VAL A 57 -4.34 -10.56 -2.55
CA VAL A 57 -5.04 -9.33 -2.17
C VAL A 57 -4.80 -9.02 -0.69
N ASP A 58 -5.00 -9.99 0.19
CA ASP A 58 -4.78 -9.80 1.64
C ASP A 58 -3.33 -9.45 1.96
N LYS A 59 -2.37 -10.15 1.33
CA LYS A 59 -0.94 -9.86 1.53
C LYS A 59 -0.54 -8.47 1.06
N ALA A 60 -1.01 -8.06 -0.11
CA ALA A 60 -0.68 -6.75 -0.67
C ALA A 60 -1.38 -5.61 0.07
N LEU A 61 -2.58 -5.84 0.64
CA LEU A 61 -3.20 -4.90 1.58
C LEU A 61 -2.35 -4.74 2.82
N LEU A 62 -1.93 -5.83 3.47
CA LEU A 62 -1.05 -5.78 4.64
C LEU A 62 0.20 -4.96 4.35
N PHE A 63 0.85 -5.19 3.19
CA PHE A 63 2.01 -4.40 2.77
C PHE A 63 1.73 -2.89 2.74
N ILE A 64 0.58 -2.44 2.19
CA ILE A 64 0.22 -1.02 2.17
C ILE A 64 0.11 -0.45 3.59
N PHE A 65 -0.58 -1.16 4.48
CA PHE A 65 -0.84 -0.66 5.83
C PHE A 65 0.40 -0.70 6.73
N GLU A 66 1.19 -1.78 6.69
CA GLU A 66 2.48 -1.88 7.38
C GLU A 66 3.45 -0.76 6.96
N ASN A 67 3.36 -0.32 5.71
CA ASN A 67 4.13 0.80 5.17
C ASN A 67 3.41 2.14 5.25
N THR A 68 2.38 2.27 6.07
CA THR A 68 1.72 3.56 6.34
C THR A 68 2.05 3.98 7.76
N GLY A 69 3.11 4.76 7.97
CA GLY A 69 3.63 5.02 9.32
C GLY A 69 3.70 6.49 9.74
N CYS A 70 3.61 7.43 8.80
CA CYS A 70 3.71 8.86 9.04
C CYS A 70 2.55 9.65 8.40
N HIS A 71 2.55 10.97 8.60
CA HIS A 71 1.53 11.86 8.05
C HIS A 71 1.52 11.85 6.51
N GLU A 72 2.71 11.85 5.91
CA GLU A 72 2.90 11.77 4.46
C GLU A 72 2.31 10.49 3.89
N ASP A 73 2.56 9.35 4.56
CA ASP A 73 1.98 8.07 4.14
C ASP A 73 0.46 8.04 4.25
N LEU A 74 -0.10 8.59 5.34
CA LEU A 74 -1.54 8.66 5.50
C LEU A 74 -2.19 9.50 4.39
N LYS A 75 -1.53 10.61 4.03
CA LYS A 75 -1.97 11.45 2.91
C LYS A 75 -1.93 10.68 1.59
N VAL A 76 -0.87 9.91 1.33
CA VAL A 76 -0.78 9.04 0.16
C VAL A 76 -1.90 8.00 0.17
N LEU A 77 -2.13 7.32 1.29
CA LEU A 77 -3.18 6.31 1.42
C LEU A 77 -4.56 6.87 1.09
N ASN A 78 -4.89 8.04 1.63
CA ASN A 78 -6.16 8.74 1.36
C ASN A 78 -6.34 9.11 -0.12
N GLU A 79 -5.25 9.34 -0.86
CA GLU A 79 -5.33 9.67 -2.28
C GLU A 79 -5.49 8.42 -3.17
N ILE A 80 -5.00 7.26 -2.74
CA ILE A 80 -4.98 6.02 -3.55
C ILE A 80 -6.09 5.03 -3.18
N ASN A 81 -6.67 5.13 -1.98
CA ASN A 81 -7.62 4.13 -1.47
C ASN A 81 -8.94 4.09 -2.27
N LYS A 82 -9.30 5.16 -2.99
CA LYS A 82 -10.53 5.24 -3.80
C LYS A 82 -10.74 4.00 -4.69
N SER A 83 -9.70 3.53 -5.36
CA SER A 83 -9.78 2.33 -6.21
C SER A 83 -10.11 1.06 -5.43
N LEU A 84 -9.64 0.95 -4.18
CA LEU A 84 -9.94 -0.18 -3.29
C LEU A 84 -11.40 -0.16 -2.83
N PHE A 85 -11.96 1.03 -2.55
CA PHE A 85 -13.37 1.20 -2.22
C PHE A 85 -14.27 0.89 -3.43
N GLU A 86 -13.96 1.44 -4.61
CA GLU A 86 -14.71 1.18 -5.84
C GLU A 86 -14.71 -0.30 -6.22
N ALA A 87 -13.57 -0.97 -6.04
CA ALA A 87 -13.44 -2.41 -6.22
C ALA A 87 -14.09 -3.24 -5.09
N LYS A 88 -14.67 -2.62 -4.06
CA LYS A 88 -15.24 -3.28 -2.86
C LYS A 88 -14.23 -4.18 -2.14
N ILE A 89 -12.96 -3.80 -2.15
CA ILE A 89 -11.86 -4.47 -1.43
C ILE A 89 -11.82 -3.96 0.00
N LEU A 90 -11.98 -2.65 0.16
CA LEU A 90 -12.14 -1.98 1.44
C LEU A 90 -13.52 -1.34 1.56
N ASN A 91 -13.87 -1.07 2.79
CA ASN A 91 -14.93 -0.19 3.26
C ASN A 91 -14.40 0.57 4.49
N ASP A 92 -15.17 1.49 5.05
CA ASP A 92 -14.69 2.33 6.16
C ASP A 92 -14.28 1.48 7.38
N GLU A 93 -15.09 0.48 7.73
CA GLU A 93 -14.82 -0.43 8.86
C GLU A 93 -13.52 -1.21 8.70
N SER A 94 -13.28 -1.77 7.51
CA SER A 94 -12.06 -2.51 7.21
C SER A 94 -10.85 -1.58 7.10
N LEU A 95 -10.99 -0.37 6.55
CA LEU A 95 -9.93 0.62 6.52
C LEU A 95 -9.46 0.97 7.95
N ASP A 96 -10.41 1.28 8.83
CA ASP A 96 -10.12 1.60 10.24
C ASP A 96 -9.46 0.41 10.95
N LYS A 97 -9.98 -0.80 10.73
CA LYS A 97 -9.39 -2.02 11.28
C LYS A 97 -7.95 -2.21 10.82
N TYR A 98 -7.67 -2.05 9.52
CA TYR A 98 -6.33 -2.24 9.00
C TYR A 98 -5.35 -1.19 9.53
N LEU A 99 -5.79 0.07 9.66
CA LEU A 99 -5.01 1.14 10.28
C LEU A 99 -4.71 0.87 11.76
N ALA A 100 -5.68 0.35 12.51
CA ALA A 100 -5.51 0.04 13.92
C ALA A 100 -4.62 -1.20 14.17
N GLU A 101 -4.75 -2.24 13.35
CA GLU A 101 -4.10 -3.54 13.60
C GLU A 101 -2.72 -3.68 12.96
N TYR A 102 -2.49 -3.06 11.78
CA TYR A 102 -1.29 -3.36 10.98
C TYR A 102 -0.43 -2.13 10.67
N SER A 103 -0.99 -0.93 10.78
CA SER A 103 -0.24 0.29 10.47
C SER A 103 0.57 0.78 11.69
N PRO A 104 1.82 1.22 11.50
CA PRO A 104 2.57 1.93 12.54
C PRO A 104 1.88 3.21 13.04
N LEU A 105 0.93 3.77 12.29
CA LEU A 105 0.11 4.91 12.73
C LEU A 105 -0.81 4.57 13.90
N SER A 106 -1.11 3.29 14.16
CA SER A 106 -1.88 2.86 15.33
C SER A 106 -1.32 3.39 16.66
N ARG A 107 -0.04 3.77 16.71
CA ARG A 107 0.58 4.42 17.87
C ARG A 107 0.06 5.84 18.14
N TRP A 108 -0.60 6.46 17.16
CA TRP A 108 -1.01 7.86 17.14
C TRP A 108 -2.53 8.04 16.91
N LEU A 109 -3.25 6.96 16.64
CA LEU A 109 -4.71 6.90 16.49
C LEU A 109 -5.36 6.55 17.83
#